data_AF-A0A7G9YYB9-F1
#
_entry.id   AF-A0A7G9YYB9-F1
#
_cell.length_a   1.000
_cell.length_b   1.000
_cell.length_c   1.000
_cell.angle_alpha   90.00
_cell.angle_beta   90.00
_cell.angle_gamma   90.00
#
_symmetry.space_group_name_H-M   'P 1'
#
loop_
_entity.id
_entity.type
_entity.pdbx_description
1 polymer ?
#
loop_
_entity_poly.entity_id
_entity_poly.type
_entity_poly.pdbx_seq_one_letter_code
_entity_poly.pdbx_strand_id
1 'polypeptide(L)' 'MDTEEAVDRSIEFLENKAGYYTHRLESSKLEENVWVMRFDVGVFAVKIVEVKIDDKTERIIGYERPK' A
#
# COMPACT_ATOMS: atom_id res chain seq x y z
N MET A 1 3.26 3.88 13.99
CA MET A 1 3.37 4.70 12.77
C MET A 1 2.07 5.47 12.61
N ASP A 2 2.07 6.67 12.05
CA ASP A 2 0.81 7.35 11.72
C ASP A 2 0.30 6.97 10.31
N THR A 3 -0.89 7.44 9.95
CA THR A 3 -1.50 7.11 8.65
C THR A 3 -0.67 7.67 7.48
N GLU A 4 -0.08 8.86 7.62
CA GLU A 4 0.69 9.52 6.55
C GLU A 4 1.98 8.75 6.30
N GLU A 5 2.71 8.40 7.36
CA GLU A 5 3.90 7.54 7.30
C GLU A 5 3.56 6.18 6.65
N ALA A 6 2.43 5.57 7.00
CA ALA A 6 2.00 4.30 6.42
C ALA A 6 1.70 4.42 4.91
N VAL A 7 1.12 5.54 4.49
CA VAL A 7 0.88 5.85 3.07
C VAL A 7 2.21 6.01 2.34
N ASP A 8 3.10 6.85 2.85
CA ASP A 8 4.40 7.13 2.22
C ASP A 8 5.25 5.86 2.08
N ARG A 9 5.26 5.01 3.11
CA ARG A 9 5.95 3.70 3.08
C ARG A 9 5.36 2.76 2.04
N SER A 10 4.03 2.78 1.89
CA SER A 10 3.36 1.99 0.86
C SER A 10 3.70 2.49 -0.54
N ILE A 11 3.73 3.81 -0.74
CA ILE A 11 4.09 4.45 -2.01
C ILE A 11 5.53 4.13 -2.39
N GLU A 12 6.47 4.28 -1.44
CA GLU A 12 7.88 3.95 -1.64
C GLU A 12 8.05 2.49 -2.08
N PHE A 13 7.31 1.57 -1.46
CA PHE A 13 7.30 0.16 -1.86
C PHE A 13 6.70 -0.04 -3.26
N LEU A 14 5.59 0.61 -3.58
CA LEU A 14 4.93 0.49 -4.87
C LEU A 14 5.84 0.96 -6.01
N GLU A 15 6.51 2.10 -5.84
CA GLU A 15 7.41 2.67 -6.86
C GLU A 15 8.73 1.88 -6.97
N ASN A 16 9.39 1.60 -5.85
CA ASN A 16 10.76 1.05 -5.86
C ASN A 16 10.82 -0.47 -5.91
N LYS A 17 9.78 -1.19 -5.47
CA LYS A 17 9.77 -2.66 -5.38
C LYS A 17 8.75 -3.30 -6.31
N ALA A 18 7.54 -2.74 -6.40
CA ALA A 18 6.46 -3.31 -7.20
C ALA A 18 6.40 -2.78 -8.64
N GLY A 19 7.05 -1.63 -8.92
CA GLY A 19 7.16 -1.04 -10.26
C GLY A 19 5.93 -0.25 -10.71
N TYR A 20 5.10 0.23 -9.77
CA TYR A 20 3.93 1.05 -10.06
C TYR A 20 4.25 2.54 -9.83
N TYR A 21 4.45 3.27 -10.92
CA TYR A 21 4.71 4.73 -10.90
C TYR A 21 3.42 5.57 -10.88
N THR A 22 2.26 4.95 -11.09
CA THR A 22 0.95 5.57 -10.86
C THR A 22 0.28 4.83 -9.72
N HIS A 23 -0.27 5.60 -8.80
CA HIS A 23 -0.91 5.07 -7.61
C HIS A 23 -1.87 6.13 -7.07
N ARG A 24 -3.03 5.69 -6.62
CA ARG A 24 -4.03 6.51 -5.92
C ARG A 24 -4.49 5.76 -4.70
N LEU A 25 -4.39 6.36 -3.52
CA LEU A 25 -4.90 5.77 -2.29
C LEU A 25 -6.43 5.70 -2.35
N GLU A 26 -6.97 4.48 -2.27
CA GLU A 26 -8.41 4.22 -2.22
C GLU A 26 -8.89 4.00 -0.78
N SER A 27 -8.09 3.36 0.05
CA SER A 27 -8.42 3.12 1.46
C SER A 27 -7.17 2.90 2.30
N SER A 28 -7.19 3.43 3.52
CA SER A 28 -6.28 3.09 4.60
C SER A 28 -7.08 2.61 5.80
N LYS A 29 -6.65 1.48 6.39
CA LYS A 29 -7.25 0.94 7.62
C LYS A 29 -6.17 0.34 8.50
N LEU A 30 -6.31 0.52 9.81
CA LEU A 30 -5.48 -0.16 10.80
C LEU A 30 -6.29 -1.30 11.44
N GLU A 31 -5.87 -2.53 11.20
CA GLU A 31 -6.50 -3.74 11.73
C GLU A 31 -5.47 -4.54 12.55
N GLU A 32 -5.70 -4.70 13.85
CA GLU A 32 -4.86 -5.54 14.73
C GLU A 32 -3.33 -5.24 14.69
N ASN A 33 -2.95 -3.96 14.57
CA ASN A 33 -1.56 -3.46 14.37
C ASN A 33 -0.99 -3.67 12.95
N VAL A 34 -1.85 -3.93 11.97
CA VAL A 34 -1.46 -4.00 10.57
C VAL A 34 -2.20 -2.92 9.80
N TRP A 35 -1.44 -2.03 9.17
CA TRP A 35 -1.96 -1.12 8.17
C TRP A 35 -2.27 -1.88 6.91
N VAL A 36 -3.53 -1.86 6.50
CA VAL A 36 -4.03 -2.41 5.24
C VAL A 36 -4.32 -1.23 4.31
N MET A 37 -3.47 -1.08 3.30
CA MET A 37 -3.51 0.04 2.37
C MET A 37 -3.90 -0.45 0.99
N ARG A 38 -4.91 0.19 0.39
CA ARG A 38 -5.39 -0.15 -0.94
C ARG A 38 -5.11 0.99 -1.90
N PHE A 39 -4.46 0.65 -3.00
CA PHE A 39 -4.13 1.62 -4.05
C PHE A 39 -4.69 1.16 -5.39
N ASP A 40 -5.26 2.10 -6.15
CA ASP A 40 -5.45 1.92 -7.59
C ASP A 40 -4.16 2.29 -8.30
N VAL A 41 -3.56 1.31 -8.99
CA VAL A 41 -2.32 1.46 -9.78
C VAL A 41 -2.60 1.35 -11.29
N GLY A 42 -3.85 1.48 -11.69
CA GLY A 42 -4.32 1.39 -13.05
C GLY A 42 -4.08 2.67 -13.87
N VAL A 43 -3.41 2.55 -15.02
CA VAL A 43 -3.29 3.68 -15.99
C VAL A 43 -4.52 3.78 -16.90
N PHE A 44 -5.03 2.63 -17.36
CA PHE A 44 -6.14 2.57 -18.34
C PHE A 44 -7.38 1.87 -17.80
N ALA A 45 -7.24 1.06 -16.74
CA ALA A 45 -8.31 0.32 -16.09
C ALA A 45 -7.98 0.18 -14.61
N VAL A 46 -9.00 0.20 -13.75
CA VAL A 46 -8.85 0.08 -12.30
C VAL A 46 -8.10 -1.20 -11.96
N LYS A 47 -6.99 -1.06 -11.22
CA LYS A 47 -6.17 -2.17 -10.74
C LYS A 47 -5.86 -1.94 -9.27
N ILE A 48 -6.61 -2.61 -8.40
CA ILE A 48 -6.43 -2.47 -6.95
C ILE A 48 -5.33 -3.41 -6.47
N VAL A 49 -4.35 -2.86 -5.77
CA VAL A 49 -3.35 -3.59 -4.98
C VAL A 49 -3.56 -3.36 -3.51
N GLU A 50 -3.21 -4.35 -2.71
CA GLU A 50 -3.24 -4.27 -1.25
C GLU A 50 -1.83 -4.41 -0.70
N VAL A 51 -1.42 -3.45 0.14
CA VAL A 51 -0.13 -3.44 0.84
C VAL A 51 -0.43 -3.54 2.33
N LYS A 52 0.24 -4.49 3.01
CA LYS A 52 0.10 -4.71 4.45
C LYS A 52 1.40 -4.33 5.15
N ILE A 53 1.32 -3.42 6.11
CA ILE A 53 2.47 -2.92 6.88
C ILE A 53 2.25 -3.18 8.36
N ASP A 54 3.24 -3.75 9.04
CA ASP A 54 3.22 -3.88 10.50
C ASP A 54 3.44 -2.51 11.15
N ASP A 55 2.50 -2.04 11.98
CA ASP A 55 2.50 -0.71 12.58
C ASP A 55 3.66 -0.47 13.57
N LYS A 56 4.19 -1.56 14.16
CA LYS A 56 5.26 -1.49 15.16
C LYS A 56 6.65 -1.49 14.55
N THR A 57 6.83 -2.22 13.46
CA THR A 57 8.14 -2.44 12.82
C THR A 57 8.29 -1.70 11.51
N GLU A 58 7.20 -1.12 10.99
CA GLU A 58 7.11 -0.40 9.71
C GLU A 58 7.53 -1.26 8.50
N ARG A 59 7.48 -2.59 8.66
CA ARG A 59 7.86 -3.55 7.62
C ARG A 59 6.64 -3.91 6.78
N ILE A 60 6.83 -3.96 5.47
CA ILE A 60 5.86 -4.59 4.56
C ILE A 60 5.81 -6.08 4.91
N ILE A 61 4.67 -6.54 5.39
CA ILE A 61 4.42 -7.94 5.77
C ILE A 61 3.54 -8.68 4.77
N GLY A 62 2.90 -7.97 3.84
CA GLY A 62 2.08 -8.57 2.80
C GLY A 62 1.88 -7.66 1.60
N TYR A 63 1.74 -8.27 0.43
CA TYR A 63 1.48 -7.57 -0.81
C TYR A 63 0.64 -8.45 -1.75
N GLU A 64 -0.52 -7.96 -2.14
CA GLU A 64 -1.40 -8.62 -3.10
C GLU A 64 -1.43 -7.85 -4.43
N ARG A 65 -1.05 -8.55 -5.50
CA ARG A 65 -1.05 -8.02 -6.87
C ARG A 65 -2.48 -7.84 -7.37
N PRO A 66 -2.72 -6.89 -8.30
CA PRO A 66 -4.03 -6.70 -8.89
C PRO A 66 -4.38 -7.93 -9.73
N LYS A 67 -5.61 -8.41 -9.60
CA LYS A 67 -6.16 -9.49 -10.45
C LYS A 67 -6.45 -9.00 -11.86
#